data_AF-A0A6I6LBB1-F1
#
_entry.id   AF-A0A6I6LBB1-F1
#
_cell.length_a   1.000
_cell.length_b   1.000
_cell.length_c   1.000
_cell.angle_alpha   90.00
_cell.angle_beta   90.00
_cell.angle_gamma   90.00
#
_symmetry.space_group_name_H-M   'P 1'
#
loop_
_entity.id
_entity.type
_entity.pdbx_description
1 polymer ?
#
loop_
_entity_poly.entity_id
_entity_poly.type
_entity_poly.pdbx_seq_one_letter_code
_entity_poly.pdbx_strand_id
1 'polypeptide(L)'
;MLKSIAVGASLLCATVAFAQQAPQPPAGPGGGMPSPDQIFGFLDADKDGFIAKEEARGPMVQHFEYIDADKDGKISPVELKTAMEAMRPPEPAKGDAE
;
A
#
# COMPACT_ATOMS: atom_id res chain seq x y z
N MET A 1 -19.53 -2.59 58.34
CA MET A 1 -20.47 -3.73 58.25
C MET A 1 -21.63 -3.34 57.35
N LEU A 2 -21.95 -4.21 56.38
CA LEU A 2 -23.26 -4.44 55.74
C LEU A 2 -23.93 -3.39 54.81
N LYS A 3 -24.04 -3.82 53.53
CA LYS A 3 -25.26 -3.98 52.68
C LYS A 3 -25.99 -2.74 52.11
N SER A 4 -26.14 -2.73 50.77
CA SER A 4 -27.41 -2.75 49.97
C SER A 4 -27.14 -2.19 48.57
N ILE A 5 -27.11 -3.01 47.50
CA ILE A 5 -28.20 -3.31 46.55
C ILE A 5 -29.02 -2.07 46.14
N ALA A 6 -28.88 -1.67 44.87
CA ALA A 6 -29.95 -1.07 44.10
C ALA A 6 -29.87 -1.56 42.64
N VAL A 7 -30.88 -2.34 42.28
CA VAL A 7 -31.24 -2.75 40.91
C VAL A 7 -31.75 -1.51 40.18
N GLY A 8 -31.14 -1.17 39.05
CA GLY A 8 -31.51 -0.04 38.20
C GLY A 8 -31.89 -0.48 36.80
N ALA A 9 -33.20 -0.63 36.60
CA ALA A 9 -33.99 -0.48 35.37
C ALA A 9 -33.38 -0.86 34.01
N SER A 10 -33.97 -1.90 33.42
CA SER A 10 -33.97 -2.18 31.99
C SER A 10 -34.35 -0.95 31.17
N LEU A 11 -33.53 -0.62 30.16
CA LEU A 11 -34.02 -0.01 28.94
C LEU A 11 -33.45 -0.80 27.76
N LEU A 12 -34.36 -1.52 27.10
CA LEU A 12 -34.14 -2.18 25.83
C LEU A 12 -33.78 -1.13 24.77
N CYS A 13 -32.50 -0.97 24.53
CA CYS A 13 -32.00 -0.42 23.28
C CYS A 13 -31.18 -1.51 22.62
N ALA A 14 -31.87 -2.40 21.89
CA ALA A 14 -31.23 -3.21 20.87
C ALA A 14 -30.82 -2.27 19.72
N THR A 15 -29.80 -1.45 19.95
CA THR A 15 -29.09 -0.82 18.84
C THR A 15 -28.37 -1.95 18.15
N VAL A 16 -28.80 -2.26 16.93
CA VAL A 16 -28.01 -3.08 16.02
C VAL A 16 -26.64 -2.43 15.94
N ALA A 17 -25.66 -3.02 16.60
CA ALA A 17 -24.27 -2.74 16.32
C ALA A 17 -24.04 -3.33 14.93
N PHE A 18 -24.30 -2.54 13.90
CA PHE A 18 -23.54 -2.71 12.67
C PHE A 18 -22.10 -2.45 13.09
N ALA A 19 -21.40 -3.52 13.44
CA ALA A 19 -19.96 -3.55 13.42
C ALA A 19 -19.58 -2.86 12.12
N GLN A 20 -18.98 -1.68 12.22
CA GLN A 20 -18.40 -1.00 11.08
C GLN A 20 -17.42 -2.01 10.52
N GLN A 21 -17.85 -2.71 9.47
CA GLN A 21 -16.96 -3.41 8.58
C GLN A 21 -16.12 -2.28 8.00
N ALA A 22 -14.98 -2.01 8.65
CA ALA A 22 -13.94 -1.20 8.06
C ALA A 22 -13.78 -1.73 6.64
N PRO A 23 -13.77 -0.86 5.60
CA PRO A 23 -13.53 -1.30 4.24
C PRO A 23 -12.29 -2.19 4.30
N GLN A 24 -12.50 -3.50 4.13
CA GLN A 24 -11.39 -4.41 4.02
C GLN A 24 -10.66 -3.90 2.77
N PRO A 25 -9.38 -3.48 2.85
CA PRO A 25 -8.66 -3.13 1.64
C PRO A 25 -8.80 -4.35 0.72
N PRO A 26 -9.22 -4.19 -0.53
CA PRO A 26 -9.43 -5.33 -1.41
C PRO A 26 -8.13 -6.12 -1.46
N ALA A 27 -8.13 -7.32 -0.89
CA ALA A 27 -7.06 -8.28 -1.05
C ALA A 27 -7.15 -8.76 -2.50
N GLY A 28 -6.48 -8.03 -3.39
CA GLY A 28 -6.28 -8.42 -4.78
C GLY A 28 -5.51 -9.75 -4.84
N PRO A 29 -5.77 -10.60 -5.83
CA PRO A 29 -5.17 -11.93 -5.91
C PRO A 29 -3.68 -11.83 -6.24
N GLY A 30 -2.83 -12.39 -5.39
CA GLY A 30 -1.43 -12.69 -5.70
C GLY A 30 -0.41 -11.89 -4.89
N GLY A 31 0.48 -12.59 -4.19
CA GLY A 31 1.70 -12.02 -3.59
C GLY A 31 2.70 -11.58 -4.67
N GLY A 32 2.30 -10.61 -5.50
CA GLY A 32 3.11 -9.96 -6.50
C GLY A 32 3.76 -8.69 -5.96
N MET A 33 4.82 -8.25 -6.64
CA MET A 33 5.45 -6.96 -6.35
C MET A 33 4.42 -5.83 -6.57
N PRO A 34 4.33 -4.83 -5.67
CA PRO A 34 3.39 -3.72 -5.82
C PRO A 34 3.59 -3.00 -7.16
N SER A 35 2.52 -2.51 -7.78
CA SER A 35 2.61 -1.74 -9.03
C SER A 35 3.32 -0.39 -8.81
N PRO A 36 3.86 0.26 -9.86
CA PRO A 36 4.45 1.59 -9.73
C PRO A 36 3.48 2.59 -9.07
N ASP A 37 2.21 2.60 -9.49
CA ASP A 37 1.18 3.49 -8.92
C ASP A 37 0.95 3.25 -7.43
N GLN A 38 0.98 1.98 -6.99
CA GLN A 38 0.88 1.65 -5.57
C GLN A 38 2.09 2.16 -4.81
N ILE A 39 3.30 1.98 -5.35
CA ILE A 39 4.54 2.46 -4.73
C ILE A 39 4.51 3.98 -4.58
N PHE A 40 4.13 4.72 -5.62
CA PHE A 40 3.95 6.17 -5.55
C PHE A 40 2.94 6.56 -4.49
N GLY A 41 1.76 5.92 -4.47
CA GLY A 41 0.76 6.18 -3.45
C GLY A 41 1.21 5.92 -2.00
N PHE A 42 2.29 5.15 -1.80
CA PHE A 42 2.88 4.90 -0.49
C PHE A 42 4.09 5.78 -0.16
N LEU A 43 4.87 6.22 -1.15
CA LEU A 43 6.15 6.90 -0.94
C LEU A 43 6.11 8.40 -1.23
N ASP A 44 5.36 8.84 -2.25
CA ASP A 44 5.20 10.25 -2.63
C ASP A 44 4.29 10.96 -1.60
N ALA A 45 4.91 11.42 -0.51
CA ALA A 45 4.21 11.92 0.66
C ALA A 45 3.80 13.37 0.48
N ASP A 46 4.63 14.16 -0.22
CA ASP A 46 4.34 15.56 -0.55
C ASP A 46 3.49 15.74 -1.81
N LYS A 47 3.29 14.67 -2.59
CA LYS A 47 2.44 14.59 -3.79
C LYS A 47 2.95 15.45 -4.93
N ASP A 48 4.27 15.55 -5.07
CA ASP A 48 4.91 16.27 -6.17
C ASP A 48 5.01 15.44 -7.47
N GLY A 49 4.67 14.15 -7.40
CA GLY A 49 4.71 13.23 -8.54
C GLY A 49 6.07 12.56 -8.74
N PHE A 50 6.99 12.70 -7.79
CA PHE A 50 8.30 12.07 -7.74
C PHE A 50 8.48 11.35 -6.39
N ILE A 51 9.55 10.56 -6.27
CA ILE A 51 9.96 10.00 -4.99
C ILE A 51 11.34 10.57 -4.68
N ALA A 52 11.42 11.47 -3.71
CA ALA A 52 12.69 12.01 -3.24
C ALA A 52 13.48 10.97 -2.43
N LYS A 53 14.79 11.21 -2.25
CA LYS A 53 15.66 10.32 -1.47
C LYS A 53 15.19 10.18 -0.02
N GLU A 54 14.63 11.25 0.54
CA GLU A 54 14.08 11.33 1.88
C GLU A 54 12.78 10.54 2.02
N GLU A 55 12.07 10.31 0.91
CA GLU A 55 10.81 9.58 0.82
C GLU A 55 11.01 8.11 0.50
N ALA A 56 12.12 7.75 -0.16
CA ALA A 56 12.46 6.37 -0.48
C ALA A 56 12.49 5.47 0.77
N ARG A 57 11.91 4.28 0.66
CA ARG A 57 11.89 3.26 1.74
C ARG A 57 12.20 1.87 1.20
N GLY A 58 12.62 0.98 2.09
CA GLY A 58 12.89 -0.42 1.75
C GLY A 58 14.02 -0.58 0.72
N PRO A 59 13.92 -1.54 -0.21
CA PRO A 59 14.95 -1.80 -1.23
C PRO A 59 15.25 -0.60 -2.13
N MET A 60 14.29 0.33 -2.30
CA MET A 60 14.48 1.52 -3.13
C MET A 60 15.62 2.41 -2.61
N VAL A 61 15.86 2.46 -1.30
CA VAL A 61 16.97 3.24 -0.72
C VAL A 61 18.33 2.75 -1.24
N GLN A 62 18.47 1.43 -1.41
CA GLN A 62 19.73 0.81 -1.85
C GLN A 62 19.94 0.95 -3.36
N HIS A 63 18.85 1.03 -4.11
CA HIS A 63 18.85 1.11 -5.57
C HIS A 63 18.53 2.51 -6.09
N PHE A 64 18.43 3.52 -5.22
CA PHE A 64 17.96 4.84 -5.59
C PHE A 64 18.75 5.42 -6.76
N GLU A 65 20.08 5.46 -6.64
CA GLU A 65 20.98 5.98 -7.69
C GLU A 65 21.01 5.13 -8.97
N TYR A 66 20.51 3.89 -8.91
CA TYR A 66 20.35 3.05 -10.09
C TYR A 66 19.01 3.31 -10.79
N ILE A 67 17.98 3.69 -10.03
CA ILE A 67 16.65 3.99 -10.56
C ILE A 67 16.60 5.43 -11.10
N ASP A 68 17.16 6.40 -10.35
CA ASP A 68 17.36 7.80 -10.74
C ASP A 68 18.42 7.86 -11.86
N ALA A 69 17.96 7.67 -13.10
CA ALA A 69 18.79 7.50 -14.27
C ALA A 69 19.28 8.84 -14.80
N ASP A 70 18.47 9.89 -14.68
CA ASP A 70 18.84 11.24 -15.07
C ASP A 70 19.63 12.02 -13.99
N LYS A 71 19.71 11.46 -12.77
CA LYS A 71 20.49 11.95 -11.62
C LYS A 71 20.02 13.31 -11.13
N ASP A 72 18.72 13.55 -11.21
CA ASP A 72 18.11 14.79 -10.73
C ASP A 72 17.75 14.75 -9.23
N GLY A 73 18.03 13.62 -8.56
CA GLY A 73 17.91 13.45 -7.11
C GLY A 73 16.53 12.95 -6.65
N LYS A 74 15.65 12.59 -7.57
CA LYS A 74 14.31 12.03 -7.33
C LYS A 74 13.98 10.99 -8.40
N ILE A 75 13.09 10.06 -8.07
CA ILE A 75 12.67 9.02 -9.00
C ILE A 75 11.36 9.45 -9.66
N SER A 76 11.35 9.50 -10.99
CA SER A 76 10.14 9.73 -11.77
C SER A 76 9.30 8.45 -11.95
N PRO A 77 8.01 8.56 -12.31
CA PRO A 77 7.17 7.40 -12.62
C PRO A 77 7.71 6.52 -13.75
N VAL A 78 8.36 7.15 -14.74
CA VAL A 78 8.94 6.45 -15.89
C VAL A 78 10.14 5.62 -15.44
N GLU A 79 11.04 6.19 -14.66
CA GLU A 79 12.22 5.50 -14.14
C GLU A 79 11.85 4.33 -13.24
N LEU A 80 10.91 4.53 -12.32
CA LEU A 80 10.43 3.45 -11.45
C LEU A 80 9.86 2.29 -12.28
N LYS A 81 9.03 2.60 -13.29
CA LYS A 81 8.48 1.59 -14.19
C LYS A 81 9.57 0.84 -14.93
N THR A 82 10.55 1.55 -15.50
CA THR A 82 11.68 0.94 -16.22
C THR A 82 12.49 0.03 -15.31
N ALA A 83 12.79 0.46 -14.08
CA ALA A 83 13.51 -0.37 -13.11
C ALA A 83 12.73 -1.64 -12.74
N MET A 84 11.42 -1.53 -12.56
CA MET A 84 10.55 -2.68 -12.26
C MET A 84 10.41 -3.64 -13.43
N GLU A 85 10.36 -3.14 -14.66
CA GLU A 85 10.35 -3.96 -15.88
C GLU A 85 11.68 -4.72 -16.04
N ALA A 86 12.81 -4.10 -15.72
CA ALA A 86 14.11 -4.75 -15.71
C ALA A 86 14.24 -5.85 -14.64
N MET A 87 13.51 -5.73 -13.52
CA MET A 87 13.48 -6.74 -12.45
C MET A 87 12.44 -7.85 -12.70
N ARG A 88 11.48 -7.65 -13.62
CA ARG A 88 10.50 -8.68 -13.94
C ARG A 88 11.21 -9.79 -14.73
N PRO A 89 11.15 -11.06 -14.28
CA PRO A 89 11.62 -12.16 -15.12
C PRO A 89 10.86 -12.15 -16.44
N PRO A 90 11.49 -12.53 -17.57
CA PRO A 90 10.82 -12.55 -18.86
C PRO A 90 9.51 -13.32 -18.70
N GLU A 91 8.40 -12.64 -18.99
CA GLU A 91 7.08 -13.26 -18.96
C GLU A 91 7.17 -14.51 -19.84
N PRO A 92 6.76 -15.71 -19.36
CA PRO A 92 6.71 -16.86 -20.24
C PRO A 92 5.85 -16.46 -21.42
N ALA A 93 6.45 -16.49 -22.62
CA ALA A 93 5.78 -16.11 -23.86
C ALA A 93 4.40 -16.73 -23.80
N LYS A 94 3.38 -15.86 -23.72
CA LYS A 94 1.98 -16.25 -23.59
C LYS A 94 1.72 -17.18 -24.76
N GLY A 95 1.74 -18.49 -24.48
CA GLY A 95 1.64 -19.49 -25.52
C GLY A 95 0.41 -19.18 -26.33
N ASP A 96 0.61 -19.03 -27.63
CA ASP A 96 -0.45 -19.01 -28.62
C ASP A 96 -1.25 -20.30 -28.40
N ALA A 97 -2.33 -20.21 -27.61
CA ALA A 97 -3.34 -21.24 -27.57
C ALA A 97 -4.14 -21.04 -28.86
N GLU A 98 -3.89 -21.96 -29.80
CA GLU A 98 -4.60 -22.18 -31.05
C GLU A 98 -6.14 -22.14 -30.91
#